data_AF-A0A852E3H2-F1
#
_entry.id   AF-A0A852E3H2-F1
#
_cell.length_a   1.000
_cell.length_b   1.000
_cell.length_c   1.000
_cell.angle_alpha   90.00
_cell.angle_beta   90.00
_cell.angle_gamma   90.00
#
_symmetry.space_group_name_H-M   'P 1'
#
loop_
_entity.id
_entity.type
_entity.pdbx_description
1 polymer ?
#
loop_
_entity_poly.entity_id
_entity_poly.type
_entity_poly.pdbx_seq_one_letter_code
_entity_poly.pdbx_strand_id
1 'polypeptide(L)'
;RAAAGQARDCAAPLCFHLDSALVGTLIGRGGAKIKELEDSSGSRIKVTRGTYESEVKIFGSTDVQNKAKMLIDNLITSSGQNYVRGKTLDVMKPENNPKKPVINWASLRENRAKYESMKWAGLPPIEKNFYKESSRTASMSQEEVELWRKENNDITCDDLKEGEKRCIPNPVCKFEDVFEHYPDIMANIRKVGFQKPTPIQSQAWPIILQGIDLIGIAQTGTGKTLAYLMPGFIHLTSQPISKDQRGGPGMLVLAPTRELALQVEAECSKYAYKGIKSICVYGGGDRKGQIDMVTKGVDIVIATPGRLNDLQMNNFINLKSITYLANEADRMLDMGFEPQIMKILIDVRPDRQTVMTSATWPDGVRRLAKSYLKNPMIVYVGTLDLA
;
A
#
# COMPACT_ATOMS: atom_id res chain seq x y z
N ARG A 1 54.37 47.48 -20.41
CA ARG A 1 53.36 47.86 -19.38
C ARG A 1 52.37 46.72 -19.27
N ALA A 2 52.48 45.95 -18.20
CA ALA A 2 51.58 44.86 -17.87
C ALA A 2 50.24 45.41 -17.36
N ALA A 3 49.14 44.78 -17.76
CA ALA A 3 47.90 44.72 -16.98
C ALA A 3 47.31 43.33 -17.23
N ALA A 4 47.54 42.44 -16.27
CA ALA A 4 47.09 41.06 -16.29
C ALA A 4 45.56 41.00 -16.11
N GLY A 5 44.85 40.46 -17.09
CA GLY A 5 43.47 40.03 -16.92
C GLY A 5 43.44 38.70 -16.19
N GLN A 6 43.07 38.71 -14.91
CA GLN A 6 42.83 37.50 -14.13
C GLN A 6 41.72 36.67 -14.80
N ALA A 7 42.06 35.45 -15.23
CA ALA A 7 41.07 34.42 -15.53
C ALA A 7 40.28 34.14 -14.25
N ARG A 8 38.97 34.38 -14.26
CA ARG A 8 38.08 34.05 -13.14
C ARG A 8 37.84 32.54 -13.16
N ASP A 9 38.27 31.85 -12.10
CA ASP A 9 37.91 30.47 -11.80
C ASP A 9 36.38 30.31 -11.74
N CYS A 10 35.77 29.80 -12.80
CA CYS A 10 34.35 29.43 -12.80
C CYS A 10 34.19 28.00 -12.29
N ALA A 11 34.04 27.85 -10.97
CA ALA A 11 33.59 26.59 -10.37
C ALA A 11 32.19 26.23 -10.89
N ALA A 12 31.91 24.93 -11.05
CA ALA A 12 30.58 24.44 -11.42
C ALA A 12 29.52 24.94 -10.41
N PRO A 13 28.28 25.26 -10.86
CA PRO A 13 27.27 25.79 -9.97
C PRO A 13 26.84 24.77 -8.93
N LEU A 14 26.66 25.21 -7.67
CA LEU A 14 26.11 24.39 -6.61
C LEU A 14 24.60 24.25 -6.82
N CYS A 15 24.15 23.00 -7.03
CA CYS A 15 22.75 22.66 -7.29
C CYS A 15 22.14 21.89 -6.10
N PHE A 16 20.95 22.28 -5.67
CA PHE A 16 20.17 21.53 -4.68
C PHE A 16 18.66 21.76 -4.89
N HIS A 17 17.85 20.86 -4.31
CA HIS A 17 16.39 20.90 -4.41
C HIS A 17 15.79 21.43 -3.11
N LEU A 18 14.71 22.18 -3.26
CA LEU A 18 13.95 22.77 -2.16
C LEU A 18 12.46 22.48 -2.37
N ASP A 19 11.74 22.14 -1.31
CA ASP A 19 10.28 22.03 -1.35
C ASP A 19 9.66 23.31 -1.92
N SER A 20 8.77 23.17 -2.91
CA SER A 20 8.10 24.30 -3.57
C SER A 20 7.36 25.22 -2.58
N ALA A 21 6.96 24.72 -1.40
CA ALA A 21 6.37 25.54 -0.32
C ALA A 21 7.34 26.57 0.30
N LEU A 22 8.66 26.28 0.30
CA LEU A 22 9.69 27.11 0.92
C LEU A 22 10.30 28.12 -0.07
N VAL A 23 10.02 27.97 -1.37
CA VAL A 23 10.54 28.85 -2.44
C VAL A 23 10.04 30.29 -2.28
N GLY A 24 8.82 30.47 -1.80
CA GLY A 24 8.25 31.80 -1.53
C GLY A 24 9.06 32.59 -0.51
N THR A 25 9.56 31.90 0.53
CA THR A 25 10.41 32.47 1.58
C THR A 25 11.80 32.83 1.04
N LEU A 26 12.37 31.97 0.19
CA LEU A 26 13.67 32.19 -0.44
C LEU A 26 13.66 33.39 -1.40
N ILE A 27 12.60 33.54 -2.21
CA ILE A 27 12.49 34.65 -3.17
C ILE A 27 12.09 35.95 -2.48
N GLY A 28 11.17 35.87 -1.51
CA GLY A 28 10.57 37.03 -0.86
C GLY A 28 9.58 37.79 -1.78
N ARG A 29 8.81 38.73 -1.21
CA ARG A 29 7.86 39.55 -1.99
C ARG A 29 8.64 40.36 -3.04
N GLY A 30 8.28 40.20 -4.31
CA GLY A 30 8.93 40.92 -5.43
C GLY A 30 10.40 40.56 -5.67
N GLY A 31 10.91 39.45 -5.12
CA GLY A 31 12.32 39.07 -5.28
C GLY A 31 13.30 39.81 -4.35
N ALA A 32 12.80 40.56 -3.37
CA ALA A 32 13.66 41.34 -2.47
C ALA A 32 14.63 40.47 -1.66
N LYS A 33 14.20 39.27 -1.23
CA LYS A 33 14.99 38.44 -0.33
C LYS A 33 16.10 37.68 -1.05
N ILE A 34 15.82 37.18 -2.26
CA ILE A 34 16.86 36.58 -3.10
C ILE A 34 17.92 37.60 -3.49
N LYS A 35 17.53 38.86 -3.77
CA LYS A 35 18.47 39.93 -4.10
C LYS A 35 19.38 40.31 -2.92
N GLU A 36 18.83 40.39 -1.70
CA GLU A 36 19.61 40.59 -0.47
C GLU A 36 20.61 39.46 -0.21
N LEU A 37 20.23 38.21 -0.52
CA LEU A 37 21.10 37.04 -0.41
C LEU A 37 22.23 37.07 -1.45
N GLU A 38 21.93 37.46 -2.70
CA GLU A 38 22.93 37.67 -3.75
C GLU A 38 23.92 38.79 -3.36
N ASP A 39 23.43 39.93 -2.89
CA ASP A 39 24.26 41.08 -2.47
C ASP A 39 25.16 40.73 -1.26
N SER A 40 24.63 39.98 -0.29
CA SER A 40 25.39 39.59 0.92
C SER A 40 26.42 38.49 0.67
N SER A 41 26.14 37.60 -0.27
CA SER A 41 27.02 36.48 -0.61
C SER A 41 28.01 36.80 -1.73
N GLY A 42 27.69 37.77 -2.60
CA GLY A 42 28.40 37.99 -3.86
C GLY A 42 28.13 36.90 -4.90
N SER A 43 27.12 36.04 -4.68
CA SER A 43 26.74 34.96 -5.59
C SER A 43 25.60 35.37 -6.52
N ARG A 44 25.41 34.61 -7.59
CA ARG A 44 24.18 34.67 -8.41
C ARG A 44 23.35 33.43 -8.17
N ILE A 45 22.07 33.56 -7.87
CA ILE A 45 21.16 32.49 -7.47
C ILE A 45 20.03 32.39 -8.50
N LYS A 46 19.86 31.21 -9.10
CA LYS A 46 18.76 30.92 -10.04
C LYS A 46 17.85 29.85 -9.45
N VAL A 47 16.55 30.14 -9.41
CA VAL A 47 15.52 29.20 -8.94
C VAL A 47 14.64 28.77 -10.11
N THR A 48 14.57 27.48 -10.38
CA THR A 48 13.68 26.87 -11.36
C THR A 48 12.53 26.21 -10.61
N ARG A 49 11.31 26.72 -10.75
CA ARG A 49 10.14 26.19 -10.04
C ARG A 49 9.68 24.86 -10.66
N GLY A 50 9.54 23.83 -9.83
CA GLY A 50 8.95 22.54 -10.22
C GLY A 50 7.64 22.25 -9.46
N THR A 51 6.97 21.16 -9.84
CA THR A 51 5.63 20.80 -9.31
C THR A 51 5.63 20.41 -7.84
N TYR A 52 6.68 19.74 -7.37
CA TYR A 52 6.83 19.31 -5.97
C TYR A 52 8.13 19.81 -5.34
N GLU A 53 9.21 19.82 -6.12
CA GLU A 53 10.50 20.37 -5.72
C GLU A 53 10.97 21.39 -6.75
N SER A 54 11.62 22.44 -6.26
CA SER A 54 12.22 23.49 -7.08
C SER A 54 13.74 23.41 -7.00
N GLU A 55 14.39 23.55 -8.14
CA GLU A 55 15.84 23.47 -8.27
C GLU A 55 16.46 24.85 -8.03
N VAL A 56 17.45 24.93 -7.14
CA VAL A 56 18.22 26.16 -6.85
C VAL A 56 19.66 25.96 -7.31
N LYS A 57 20.16 26.89 -8.15
CA LYS A 57 21.54 26.93 -8.64
C LYS A 57 22.25 28.18 -8.14
N ILE A 58 23.39 28.00 -7.49
CA ILE A 58 24.24 29.10 -7.01
C ILE A 58 25.51 29.14 -7.84
N PHE A 59 25.82 30.31 -8.40
CA PHE A 59 26.98 30.58 -9.22
C PHE A 59 27.97 31.50 -8.48
N GLY A 60 29.27 31.23 -8.63
CA GLY A 60 30.36 31.96 -7.95
C GLY A 60 31.54 31.02 -7.67
N SER A 61 32.57 31.51 -6.97
CA SER A 61 33.63 30.64 -6.43
C SER A 61 33.07 29.72 -5.34
N THR A 62 33.77 28.62 -5.03
CA THR A 62 33.33 27.64 -4.03
C THR A 62 33.01 28.29 -2.67
N ASP A 63 33.79 29.27 -2.24
CA ASP A 63 33.57 30.00 -0.98
C ASP A 63 32.31 30.89 -1.03
N VAL A 64 32.06 31.53 -2.17
CA VAL A 64 30.86 32.35 -2.42
C VAL A 64 29.61 31.47 -2.48
N GLN A 65 29.69 30.31 -3.14
CA GLN A 65 28.60 29.34 -3.20
C GLN A 65 28.25 28.79 -1.81
N ASN A 66 29.26 28.43 -1.01
CA ASN A 66 29.07 27.94 0.36
C ASN A 66 28.47 29.02 1.27
N LYS A 67 28.94 30.28 1.16
CA LYS A 67 28.40 31.41 1.90
C LYS A 67 26.92 31.65 1.57
N ALA A 68 26.56 31.63 0.28
CA ALA A 68 25.18 31.76 -0.16
C ALA A 68 24.29 30.60 0.33
N LYS A 69 24.78 29.36 0.23
CA LYS A 69 24.06 28.17 0.71
C LYS A 69 23.77 28.24 2.21
N MET A 70 24.74 28.67 3.02
CA MET A 70 24.56 28.87 4.45
C MET A 70 23.50 29.94 4.78
N LEU A 71 23.51 31.07 4.07
CA LEU A 71 22.51 32.14 4.27
C LEU A 71 21.10 31.65 3.91
N ILE A 72 20.96 30.87 2.83
CA ILE A 72 19.70 30.26 2.43
C ILE A 72 19.20 29.26 3.50
N ASP A 73 20.06 28.37 3.97
CA ASP A 73 19.69 27.36 4.96
C ASP A 73 19.29 27.99 6.31
N ASN A 74 19.94 29.10 6.70
CA ASN A 74 19.56 29.86 7.90
C ASN A 74 18.19 30.54 7.76
N LEU A 75 17.88 31.07 6.57
CA LEU A 75 16.58 31.71 6.29
C LEU A 75 15.43 30.69 6.34
N ILE A 76 15.67 29.48 5.84
CA ILE A 76 14.67 28.41 5.84
C ILE A 76 14.47 27.86 7.25
N THR A 77 15.56 27.68 8.01
CA THR A 77 15.52 27.17 9.39
C THR A 77 14.79 28.13 10.33
N SER A 78 15.01 29.45 10.18
CA SER A 78 14.33 30.47 11.00
C SER A 78 12.84 30.58 10.72
N SER A 79 12.41 30.30 9.48
CA SER A 79 11.00 30.30 9.09
C SER A 79 10.24 29.06 9.59
N GLY A 80 10.94 27.97 9.93
CA GLY A 80 10.36 26.75 10.51
C GLY A 80 10.13 26.78 12.02
N GLN A 81 10.66 27.77 12.75
CA GLN A 81 10.63 27.85 14.23
C GLN A 81 9.51 28.76 14.80
N ASN A 82 8.64 29.34 13.98
CA ASN A 82 7.55 30.23 14.46
C ASN A 82 6.30 29.51 15.02
N TYR A 83 6.37 28.21 15.29
CA TYR A 83 5.37 27.49 16.11
C TYR A 83 6.04 27.04 17.42
N VAL A 84 5.53 27.57 18.53
CA VAL A 84 5.86 27.31 19.96
C VAL A 84 6.59 28.47 20.64
N ARG A 85 5.89 29.03 21.63
CA ARG A 85 6.12 30.28 22.35
C ARG A 85 6.83 30.01 23.69
N GLY A 86 7.84 30.83 24.01
CA GLY A 86 8.09 31.35 25.37
C GLY A 86 9.10 30.62 26.28
N LYS A 87 10.26 31.25 26.51
CA LYS A 87 10.78 31.68 27.83
C LYS A 87 12.16 32.31 27.67
N THR A 88 12.36 33.42 28.37
CA THR A 88 13.62 34.14 28.60
C THR A 88 14.60 33.29 29.43
N LEU A 89 15.91 33.38 29.13
CA LEU A 89 17.02 33.55 30.09
C LEU A 89 18.40 33.43 29.39
N ASP A 90 19.19 34.48 29.59
CA ASP A 90 20.65 34.58 29.81
C ASP A 90 21.72 34.01 28.86
N VAL A 91 22.77 34.83 28.79
CA VAL A 91 24.00 34.77 28.01
C VAL A 91 24.95 33.67 28.53
N MET A 92 25.42 32.77 27.65
CA MET A 92 26.68 32.05 27.82
C MET A 92 27.45 31.90 26.48
N LYS A 93 28.77 31.85 26.63
CA LYS A 93 29.89 31.92 25.67
C LYS A 93 29.91 30.80 24.59
N PRO A 94 30.72 30.93 23.51
CA PRO A 94 30.71 30.00 22.39
C PRO A 94 31.47 28.73 22.74
N GLU A 95 30.74 27.63 22.98
CA GLU A 95 31.31 26.29 22.98
C GLU A 95 30.95 25.56 21.68
N ASN A 96 31.99 24.96 21.08
CA ASN A 96 31.99 23.96 20.00
C ASN A 96 30.63 23.63 19.40
N ASN A 97 30.34 24.21 18.23
CA ASN A 97 29.17 23.83 17.45
C ASN A 97 29.36 22.37 16.97
N PRO A 98 28.64 21.36 17.49
CA PRO A 98 28.79 20.00 16.99
C PRO A 98 28.29 20.00 15.55
N LYS A 99 29.11 19.53 14.61
CA LYS A 99 28.69 19.31 13.21
C LYS A 99 27.34 18.59 13.24
N LYS A 100 26.29 19.20 12.66
CA LYS A 100 24.98 18.55 12.49
C LYS A 100 25.25 17.11 12.00
N PRO A 101 24.78 16.08 12.71
CA PRO A 101 25.14 14.72 12.35
C PRO A 101 24.65 14.47 10.93
N VAL A 102 25.58 14.09 10.06
CA VAL A 102 25.25 13.62 8.72
C VAL A 102 24.25 12.48 8.92
N ILE A 103 23.06 12.61 8.33
CA ILE A 103 22.03 11.59 8.42
C ILE A 103 22.60 10.30 7.85
N ASN A 104 22.96 9.38 8.73
CA ASN A 104 23.47 8.08 8.33
C ASN A 104 22.27 7.24 7.88
N TRP A 105 21.98 7.30 6.58
CA TRP A 105 20.89 6.55 5.95
C TRP A 105 20.99 5.04 6.18
N ALA A 106 22.20 4.49 6.28
CA ALA A 106 22.40 3.09 6.62
C ALA A 106 21.91 2.80 8.05
N SER A 107 22.27 3.65 9.02
CA SER A 107 21.78 3.51 10.40
C SER A 107 20.26 3.70 10.52
N LEU A 108 19.65 4.60 9.75
CA LEU A 108 18.19 4.76 9.72
C LEU A 108 17.48 3.55 9.10
N ARG A 109 18.04 2.97 8.03
CA ARG A 109 17.52 1.73 7.43
C ARG A 109 17.69 0.54 8.35
N GLU A 110 18.84 0.42 9.02
CA GLU A 110 19.11 -0.63 9.98
C GLU A 110 18.20 -0.49 11.22
N ASN A 111 18.00 0.72 11.72
CA ASN A 111 17.04 1.01 12.79
C ASN A 111 15.60 0.71 12.35
N ARG A 112 15.25 0.97 11.08
CA ARG A 112 13.94 0.59 10.53
C ARG A 112 13.78 -0.93 10.50
N ALA A 113 14.76 -1.68 9.99
CA ALA A 113 14.71 -3.14 9.95
C ALA A 113 14.64 -3.75 11.37
N LYS A 114 15.42 -3.20 12.32
CA LYS A 114 15.34 -3.56 13.75
C LYS A 114 13.97 -3.24 14.34
N TYR A 115 13.42 -2.06 14.07
CA TYR A 115 12.08 -1.67 14.54
C TYR A 115 10.99 -2.55 13.95
N GLU A 116 11.04 -2.86 12.64
CA GLU A 116 10.10 -3.77 12.00
C GLU A 116 10.21 -5.19 12.60
N SER A 117 11.43 -5.69 12.80
CA SER A 117 11.67 -6.97 13.45
C SER A 117 11.12 -6.99 14.89
N MET A 118 11.35 -5.94 15.68
CA MET A 118 10.82 -5.81 17.03
C MET A 118 9.29 -5.67 17.05
N LYS A 119 8.73 -4.88 16.13
CA LYS A 119 7.28 -4.64 16.00
C LYS A 119 6.52 -5.92 15.72
N TRP A 120 7.10 -6.80 14.90
CA TRP A 120 6.51 -8.05 14.48
C TRP A 120 7.08 -9.27 15.22
N ALA A 121 7.91 -9.04 16.23
CA ALA A 121 8.38 -10.10 17.12
C ALA A 121 7.21 -10.68 17.92
N GLY A 122 7.19 -12.00 18.09
CA GLY A 122 6.18 -12.69 18.90
C GLY A 122 4.77 -12.73 18.29
N LEU A 123 4.61 -12.40 17.01
CA LEU A 123 3.34 -12.62 16.33
C LEU A 123 3.01 -14.13 16.31
N PRO A 124 1.73 -14.51 16.52
CA PRO A 124 1.31 -15.89 16.38
C PRO A 124 1.47 -16.36 14.92
N PRO A 125 1.78 -17.65 14.70
CA PRO A 125 1.88 -18.20 13.35
C PRO A 125 0.52 -18.09 12.61
N ILE A 126 0.60 -17.97 11.29
CA ILE A 126 -0.58 -17.96 10.41
C ILE A 126 -0.67 -19.34 9.75
N GLU A 127 -1.83 -19.99 9.88
CA GLU A 127 -2.16 -21.12 9.02
C GLU A 127 -2.61 -20.59 7.66
N LYS A 128 -2.05 -21.11 6.58
CA LYS A 128 -2.27 -20.57 5.22
C LYS A 128 -2.79 -21.60 4.23
N ASN A 129 -2.46 -22.88 4.39
CA ASN A 129 -2.84 -23.91 3.43
C ASN A 129 -4.05 -24.69 3.93
N PHE A 130 -5.21 -24.36 3.37
CA PHE A 130 -6.50 -24.98 3.63
C PHE A 130 -7.01 -25.77 2.43
N TYR A 131 -6.26 -25.77 1.32
CA TYR A 131 -6.69 -26.41 0.09
C TYR A 131 -6.61 -27.92 0.21
N LYS A 132 -7.74 -28.58 -0.06
CA LYS A 132 -7.85 -30.03 -0.17
C LYS A 132 -8.39 -30.33 -1.56
N GLU A 133 -7.50 -30.76 -2.44
CA GLU A 133 -7.86 -31.06 -3.82
C GLU A 133 -8.84 -32.24 -3.88
N SER A 134 -9.91 -32.10 -4.66
CA SER A 134 -10.86 -33.18 -4.88
C SER A 134 -10.29 -34.25 -5.80
N SER A 135 -10.74 -35.50 -5.66
CA SER A 135 -10.33 -36.58 -6.57
C SER A 135 -10.63 -36.26 -8.04
N ARG A 136 -11.73 -35.53 -8.31
CA ARG A 136 -12.10 -35.08 -9.66
C ARG A 136 -11.05 -34.12 -10.22
N THR A 137 -10.71 -33.09 -9.46
CA THR A 137 -9.73 -32.06 -9.86
C THR A 137 -8.33 -32.66 -10.04
N ALA A 138 -7.91 -33.55 -9.13
CA ALA A 138 -6.65 -34.28 -9.21
C ALA A 138 -6.56 -35.23 -10.42
N SER A 139 -7.68 -35.78 -10.88
CA SER A 139 -7.71 -36.70 -12.02
C SER A 139 -7.66 -36.03 -13.38
N MET A 140 -7.79 -34.70 -13.46
CA MET A 140 -7.80 -33.99 -14.73
C MET A 140 -6.42 -34.06 -15.40
N SER A 141 -6.38 -34.46 -16.67
CA SER A 141 -5.16 -34.42 -17.46
C SER A 141 -4.76 -32.98 -17.78
N GLN A 142 -3.50 -32.77 -18.13
CA GLN A 142 -3.02 -31.43 -18.51
C GLN A 142 -3.77 -30.92 -19.75
N GLU A 143 -4.08 -31.78 -20.72
CA GLU A 143 -4.86 -31.41 -21.91
C GLU A 143 -6.30 -31.01 -21.55
N GLU A 144 -6.94 -31.74 -20.64
CA GLU A 144 -8.30 -31.41 -20.15
C GLU A 144 -8.32 -30.07 -19.43
N VAL A 145 -7.31 -29.79 -18.61
CA VAL A 145 -7.16 -28.52 -17.89
C VAL A 145 -6.96 -27.35 -18.85
N GLU A 146 -6.08 -27.51 -19.85
CA GLU A 146 -5.82 -26.48 -20.86
C GLU A 146 -7.05 -26.21 -21.72
N LEU A 147 -7.75 -27.26 -22.15
CA LEU A 147 -9.01 -27.14 -22.88
C LEU A 147 -10.07 -26.42 -22.04
N TRP A 148 -10.24 -26.82 -20.78
CA TRP A 148 -11.21 -26.19 -19.88
C TRP A 148 -10.92 -24.70 -19.68
N ARG A 149 -9.64 -24.35 -19.44
CA ARG A 149 -9.20 -22.94 -19.30
C ARG A 149 -9.53 -22.14 -20.56
N LYS A 150 -9.25 -22.69 -21.74
CA LYS A 150 -9.56 -22.05 -23.03
C LYS A 150 -11.07 -21.83 -23.21
N GLU A 151 -11.89 -22.85 -22.95
CA GLU A 151 -13.35 -22.77 -23.11
C GLU A 151 -14.02 -21.85 -22.09
N ASN A 152 -13.44 -21.68 -20.90
CA ASN A 152 -14.00 -20.86 -19.83
C ASN A 152 -13.43 -19.43 -19.84
N ASN A 153 -13.59 -18.76 -20.98
CA ASN A 153 -13.12 -17.40 -21.24
C ASN A 153 -11.59 -17.26 -21.25
N ASP A 154 -10.88 -18.11 -22.00
CA ASP A 154 -9.45 -17.97 -22.27
C ASP A 154 -8.61 -17.71 -21.00
N ILE A 155 -8.82 -18.52 -19.97
CA ILE A 155 -8.12 -18.36 -18.69
C ILE A 155 -6.62 -18.59 -18.93
N THR A 156 -5.80 -17.62 -18.53
CA THR A 156 -4.34 -17.76 -18.52
C THR A 156 -3.80 -17.55 -17.12
N CYS A 157 -2.77 -18.31 -16.77
CA CYS A 157 -2.19 -18.31 -15.43
C CYS A 157 -0.66 -18.27 -15.52
N ASP A 158 -0.01 -17.60 -14.58
CA ASP A 158 1.44 -17.65 -14.41
C ASP A 158 1.83 -17.58 -12.92
N ASP A 159 2.98 -18.13 -12.58
CA ASP A 159 3.61 -17.95 -11.29
C ASP A 159 4.69 -16.85 -11.39
N LEU A 160 4.49 -15.74 -10.68
CA LEU A 160 5.41 -14.60 -10.68
C LEU A 160 6.52 -14.73 -9.62
N LYS A 161 6.67 -15.88 -8.98
CA LYS A 161 7.80 -16.19 -8.11
C LYS A 161 9.11 -16.19 -8.91
N GLU A 162 10.13 -15.53 -8.39
CA GLU A 162 11.48 -15.58 -8.96
C GLU A 162 12.13 -16.96 -8.75
N GLY A 163 12.79 -17.49 -9.79
CA GLY A 163 13.43 -18.80 -9.77
C GLY A 163 12.50 -19.94 -10.19
N GLU A 164 12.44 -21.01 -9.38
CA GLU A 164 11.62 -22.17 -9.68
C GLU A 164 10.12 -21.85 -9.49
N LYS A 165 9.40 -21.90 -10.60
CA LYS A 165 7.94 -21.73 -10.69
C LYS A 165 7.22 -22.91 -10.04
N ARG A 166 6.17 -22.62 -9.27
CA ARG A 166 5.26 -23.62 -8.71
C ARG A 166 4.34 -24.16 -9.79
N CYS A 167 3.86 -25.38 -9.60
CA CYS A 167 2.77 -25.92 -10.40
C CYS A 167 1.50 -25.10 -10.15
N ILE A 168 0.81 -24.73 -11.22
CA ILE A 168 -0.45 -23.99 -11.15
C ILE A 168 -1.55 -25.01 -10.87
N PRO A 169 -2.30 -24.87 -9.76
CA PRO A 169 -3.37 -25.81 -9.43
C PRO A 169 -4.42 -25.91 -10.54
N ASN A 170 -4.99 -27.12 -10.69
CA ASN A 170 -6.08 -27.36 -11.62
C ASN A 170 -7.30 -26.51 -11.23
N PRO A 171 -8.06 -26.00 -12.21
CA PRO A 171 -9.28 -25.24 -11.93
C PRO A 171 -10.34 -26.15 -11.31
N VAL A 172 -11.09 -25.61 -10.34
CA VAL A 172 -12.22 -26.34 -9.74
C VAL A 172 -13.48 -26.11 -10.56
N CYS A 173 -14.16 -27.18 -10.97
CA CYS A 173 -15.30 -27.08 -11.89
C CYS A 173 -16.65 -26.97 -11.16
N LYS A 174 -16.72 -27.44 -9.90
CA LYS A 174 -17.90 -27.37 -9.04
C LYS A 174 -17.54 -26.77 -7.68
N PHE A 175 -18.55 -26.29 -6.95
CA PHE A 175 -18.33 -25.78 -5.59
C PHE A 175 -17.87 -26.88 -4.64
N GLU A 176 -18.37 -28.11 -4.81
CA GLU A 176 -17.99 -29.27 -4.01
C GLU A 176 -16.51 -29.59 -4.12
N ASP A 177 -15.89 -29.35 -5.29
CA ASP A 177 -14.47 -29.66 -5.53
C ASP A 177 -13.52 -28.90 -4.59
N VAL A 178 -14.02 -27.85 -3.93
CA VAL A 178 -13.26 -26.99 -3.02
C VAL A 178 -13.92 -26.80 -1.66
N PHE A 179 -15.25 -26.81 -1.58
CA PHE A 179 -16.00 -26.44 -0.38
C PHE A 179 -16.75 -27.60 0.29
N GLU A 180 -16.59 -28.85 -0.17
CA GLU A 180 -17.28 -30.02 0.42
C GLU A 180 -17.08 -30.14 1.94
N HIS A 181 -15.89 -29.79 2.44
CA HIS A 181 -15.54 -29.83 3.86
C HIS A 181 -16.06 -28.62 4.67
N TYR A 182 -16.76 -27.68 4.02
CA TYR A 182 -17.27 -26.45 4.62
C TYR A 182 -18.80 -26.36 4.44
N PRO A 183 -19.59 -27.13 5.20
CA PRO A 183 -21.03 -27.27 4.99
C PRO A 183 -21.80 -25.94 5.08
N ASP A 184 -21.39 -25.03 5.97
CA ASP A 184 -22.02 -23.71 6.10
C ASP A 184 -21.80 -22.85 4.84
N ILE A 185 -20.63 -22.93 4.21
CA ILE A 185 -20.34 -22.22 2.95
C ILE A 185 -21.20 -22.81 1.84
N MET A 186 -21.26 -24.14 1.73
CA MET A 186 -22.11 -24.82 0.74
C MET A 186 -23.60 -24.50 0.93
N ALA A 187 -24.08 -24.42 2.17
CA ALA A 187 -25.45 -24.04 2.47
C ALA A 187 -25.74 -22.60 2.02
N ASN A 188 -24.83 -21.65 2.28
CA ASN A 188 -24.98 -20.28 1.81
C ASN A 188 -24.96 -20.18 0.27
N ILE A 189 -24.05 -20.89 -0.40
CA ILE A 189 -23.98 -20.93 -1.87
C ILE A 189 -25.31 -21.44 -2.46
N ARG A 190 -25.85 -22.53 -1.92
CA ARG A 190 -27.16 -23.07 -2.32
C ARG A 190 -28.30 -22.10 -2.08
N LYS A 191 -28.30 -21.40 -0.94
CA LYS A 191 -29.31 -20.39 -0.59
C LYS A 191 -29.31 -19.21 -1.56
N VAL A 192 -28.13 -18.77 -2.00
CA VAL A 192 -27.99 -17.69 -3.00
C VAL A 192 -28.37 -18.17 -4.40
N GLY A 193 -28.33 -19.48 -4.66
CA GLY A 193 -28.84 -20.09 -5.90
C GLY A 193 -27.81 -20.16 -7.03
N PHE A 194 -26.51 -20.09 -6.72
CA PHE A 194 -25.47 -20.25 -7.75
C PHE A 194 -25.35 -21.70 -8.20
N GLN A 195 -25.30 -21.89 -9.51
CA GLN A 195 -25.27 -23.22 -10.13
C GLN A 195 -23.85 -23.78 -10.28
N LYS A 196 -22.90 -22.91 -10.63
CA LYS A 196 -21.49 -23.28 -10.79
C LYS A 196 -20.56 -22.09 -10.48
N PRO A 197 -19.29 -22.35 -10.14
CA PRO A 197 -18.29 -21.31 -9.99
C PRO A 197 -18.11 -20.52 -11.30
N THR A 198 -17.78 -19.23 -11.19
CA THR A 198 -17.35 -18.45 -12.36
C THR A 198 -15.92 -18.81 -12.75
N PRO A 199 -15.46 -18.50 -13.98
CA PRO A 199 -14.08 -18.81 -14.41
C PRO A 199 -13.00 -18.28 -13.46
N ILE A 200 -13.12 -17.02 -13.01
CA ILE A 200 -12.15 -16.43 -12.07
C ILE A 200 -12.18 -17.15 -10.72
N GLN A 201 -13.35 -17.52 -10.22
CA GLN A 201 -13.49 -18.27 -8.97
C GLN A 201 -12.86 -19.66 -9.05
N SER A 202 -13.13 -20.36 -10.16
CA SER A 202 -12.66 -21.71 -10.45
C SER A 202 -11.14 -21.83 -10.38
N GLN A 203 -10.43 -20.82 -10.87
CA GLN A 203 -8.97 -20.83 -10.86
C GLN A 203 -8.37 -20.13 -9.63
N ALA A 204 -9.04 -19.12 -9.07
CA ALA A 204 -8.55 -18.37 -7.91
C ALA A 204 -8.63 -19.15 -6.60
N TRP A 205 -9.74 -19.85 -6.32
CA TRP A 205 -9.92 -20.53 -5.04
C TRP A 205 -8.85 -21.56 -4.71
N PRO A 206 -8.43 -22.48 -5.61
CA PRO A 206 -7.37 -23.43 -5.27
C PRO A 206 -6.04 -22.72 -4.94
N ILE A 207 -5.71 -21.62 -5.64
CA ILE A 207 -4.50 -20.83 -5.38
C ILE A 207 -4.59 -20.11 -4.03
N ILE A 208 -5.69 -19.41 -3.77
CA ILE A 208 -5.86 -18.64 -2.53
C ILE A 208 -5.92 -19.60 -1.33
N LEU A 209 -6.60 -20.73 -1.44
CA LEU A 209 -6.67 -21.70 -0.33
C LEU A 209 -5.35 -22.40 -0.05
N GLN A 210 -4.40 -22.42 -0.99
CA GLN A 210 -3.02 -22.85 -0.71
C GLN A 210 -2.20 -21.80 0.06
N GLY A 211 -2.76 -20.61 0.31
CA GLY A 211 -2.07 -19.54 1.01
C GLY A 211 -1.17 -18.69 0.13
N ILE A 212 -1.29 -18.84 -1.18
CA ILE A 212 -0.50 -18.12 -2.17
C ILE A 212 -1.14 -16.76 -2.42
N ASP A 213 -0.31 -15.71 -2.50
CA ASP A 213 -0.76 -14.38 -2.91
C ASP A 213 -1.27 -14.44 -4.35
N LEU A 214 -2.35 -13.73 -4.67
CA LEU A 214 -3.00 -13.81 -5.98
C LEU A 214 -3.19 -12.43 -6.60
N ILE A 215 -2.96 -12.35 -7.90
CA ILE A 215 -3.43 -11.28 -8.77
C ILE A 215 -4.53 -11.86 -9.69
N GLY A 216 -5.78 -11.45 -9.51
CA GLY A 216 -6.92 -11.90 -10.30
C GLY A 216 -7.45 -10.82 -11.23
N ILE A 217 -7.31 -11.00 -12.54
CA ILE A 217 -7.71 -10.02 -13.55
C ILE A 217 -8.88 -10.58 -14.34
N ALA A 218 -10.04 -9.95 -14.21
CA ALA A 218 -11.26 -10.36 -14.89
C ALA A 218 -12.21 -9.17 -15.00
N GLN A 219 -13.06 -9.13 -16.03
CA GLN A 219 -14.03 -8.05 -16.23
C GLN A 219 -14.96 -7.84 -15.02
N THR A 220 -15.57 -6.67 -14.93
CA THR A 220 -16.58 -6.38 -13.89
C THR A 220 -17.77 -7.34 -14.00
N GLY A 221 -18.39 -7.70 -12.87
CA GLY A 221 -19.53 -8.62 -12.85
C GLY A 221 -19.19 -10.11 -13.00
N THR A 222 -17.92 -10.49 -13.10
CA THR A 222 -17.47 -11.89 -13.24
C THR A 222 -17.34 -12.66 -11.92
N GLY A 223 -17.79 -12.09 -10.80
CA GLY A 223 -17.78 -12.75 -9.50
C GLY A 223 -16.46 -12.67 -8.72
N LYS A 224 -15.59 -11.69 -9.01
CA LYS A 224 -14.31 -11.45 -8.31
C LYS A 224 -14.46 -11.30 -6.79
N THR A 225 -15.52 -10.66 -6.33
CA THR A 225 -15.79 -10.45 -4.90
C THR A 225 -15.83 -11.77 -4.12
N LEU A 226 -16.54 -12.78 -4.61
CA LEU A 226 -16.59 -14.10 -3.98
C LEU A 226 -15.31 -14.93 -4.20
N ALA A 227 -14.51 -14.58 -5.19
CA ALA A 227 -13.20 -15.21 -5.40
C ALA A 227 -12.28 -14.97 -4.19
N TYR A 228 -12.30 -13.77 -3.59
CA TYR A 228 -11.51 -13.46 -2.39
C TYR A 228 -12.28 -13.58 -1.07
N LEU A 229 -13.59 -13.34 -1.02
CA LEU A 229 -14.35 -13.43 0.24
C LEU A 229 -14.45 -14.86 0.77
N MET A 230 -14.74 -15.84 -0.11
CA MET A 230 -14.98 -17.23 0.33
C MET A 230 -13.73 -17.86 0.99
N PRO A 231 -12.53 -17.81 0.37
CA PRO A 231 -11.32 -18.25 1.05
C PRO A 231 -11.01 -17.41 2.30
N GLY A 232 -11.32 -16.10 2.28
CA GLY A 232 -11.14 -15.21 3.44
C GLY A 232 -11.93 -15.67 4.67
N PHE A 233 -13.17 -16.12 4.51
CA PHE A 233 -13.97 -16.69 5.60
C PHE A 233 -13.34 -17.96 6.19
N ILE A 234 -12.88 -18.86 5.34
CA ILE A 234 -12.17 -20.09 5.74
C ILE A 234 -10.90 -19.72 6.50
N HIS A 235 -10.10 -18.82 5.93
CA HIS A 235 -8.86 -18.32 6.50
C HIS A 235 -9.07 -17.79 7.91
N LEU A 236 -10.07 -16.94 8.13
CA LEU A 236 -10.32 -16.30 9.42
C LEU A 236 -10.69 -17.28 10.54
N THR A 237 -11.44 -18.32 10.21
CA THR A 237 -11.95 -19.27 11.21
C THR A 237 -11.02 -20.45 11.46
N SER A 238 -10.00 -20.59 10.61
CA SER A 238 -9.00 -21.66 10.68
C SER A 238 -7.65 -21.17 11.22
N GLN A 239 -7.59 -19.92 11.72
CA GLN A 239 -6.39 -19.41 12.38
C GLN A 239 -6.21 -20.04 13.77
N PRO A 240 -4.95 -20.27 14.22
CA PRO A 240 -4.67 -20.79 15.57
C PRO A 240 -5.22 -19.90 16.70
N ILE A 241 -5.20 -18.58 16.49
CA ILE A 241 -5.76 -17.62 17.43
C ILE A 241 -7.23 -17.39 17.10
N SER A 242 -8.09 -17.67 18.09
CA SER A 242 -9.53 -17.49 17.96
C SER A 242 -9.89 -16.01 17.78
N LYS A 243 -11.08 -15.77 17.21
CA LYS A 243 -11.60 -14.41 16.98
C LYS A 243 -11.64 -13.56 18.26
N ASP A 244 -11.99 -14.17 19.40
CA ASP A 244 -12.14 -13.47 20.68
C ASP A 244 -10.77 -13.10 21.30
N GLN A 245 -9.71 -13.84 20.97
CA GLN A 245 -8.34 -13.61 21.45
C GLN A 245 -7.51 -12.72 20.52
N ARG A 246 -7.94 -12.56 19.26
CA ARG A 246 -7.19 -11.85 18.21
C ARG A 246 -6.96 -10.36 18.53
N GLY A 247 -7.89 -9.72 19.26
CA GLY A 247 -7.78 -8.32 19.67
C GLY A 247 -7.95 -7.29 18.54
N GLY A 248 -8.49 -7.70 17.39
CA GLY A 248 -8.73 -6.84 16.22
C GLY A 248 -9.24 -7.65 15.02
N PRO A 249 -9.53 -6.98 13.89
CA PRO A 249 -9.94 -7.66 12.66
C PRO A 249 -8.85 -8.60 12.16
N GLY A 250 -9.25 -9.70 11.51
CA GLY A 250 -8.30 -10.61 10.85
C GLY A 250 -8.25 -10.45 9.33
N MET A 251 -9.28 -9.81 8.75
CA MET A 251 -9.40 -9.58 7.31
C MET A 251 -9.66 -8.11 7.03
N LEU A 252 -8.93 -7.60 6.04
CA LEU A 252 -9.09 -6.25 5.52
C LEU A 252 -9.39 -6.34 4.03
N VAL A 253 -10.44 -5.65 3.59
CA VAL A 253 -10.74 -5.43 2.18
C VAL A 253 -10.64 -3.93 1.90
N LEU A 254 -9.78 -3.55 0.97
CA LEU A 254 -9.65 -2.16 0.53
C LEU A 254 -10.45 -1.95 -0.76
N ALA A 255 -11.20 -0.86 -0.80
CA ALA A 255 -11.99 -0.45 -1.96
C ALA A 255 -11.74 1.04 -2.27
N PRO A 256 -11.73 1.44 -3.55
CA PRO A 256 -11.41 2.81 -3.98
C PRO A 256 -12.51 3.82 -3.63
N THR A 257 -13.78 3.41 -3.65
CA THR A 257 -14.92 4.30 -3.43
C THR A 257 -15.85 3.79 -2.34
N ARG A 258 -16.67 4.69 -1.80
CA ARG A 258 -17.68 4.36 -0.79
C ARG A 258 -18.70 3.37 -1.34
N GLU A 259 -19.14 3.59 -2.57
CA GLU A 259 -20.17 2.81 -3.25
C GLU A 259 -19.71 1.37 -3.42
N LEU A 260 -18.45 1.19 -3.84
CA LEU A 260 -17.86 -0.13 -3.99
C LEU A 260 -17.63 -0.83 -2.65
N ALA A 261 -17.17 -0.09 -1.63
CA ALA A 261 -17.04 -0.64 -0.27
C ALA A 261 -18.40 -1.12 0.29
N LEU A 262 -19.47 -0.37 0.05
CA LEU A 262 -20.84 -0.76 0.44
C LEU A 262 -21.34 -1.96 -0.36
N GLN A 263 -21.03 -2.05 -1.65
CA GLN A 263 -21.38 -3.21 -2.47
C GLN A 263 -20.68 -4.48 -1.96
N VAL A 264 -19.40 -4.40 -1.62
CA VAL A 264 -18.65 -5.54 -1.06
C VAL A 264 -19.19 -5.91 0.33
N GLU A 265 -19.57 -4.95 1.17
CA GLU A 265 -20.19 -5.24 2.46
C GLU A 265 -21.55 -5.92 2.30
N ALA A 266 -22.40 -5.41 1.41
CA ALA A 266 -23.69 -6.02 1.11
C ALA A 266 -23.52 -7.46 0.58
N GLU A 267 -22.50 -7.73 -0.23
CA GLU A 267 -22.18 -9.08 -0.68
C GLU A 267 -21.68 -9.95 0.47
N CYS A 268 -20.76 -9.46 1.29
CA CYS A 268 -20.22 -10.15 2.46
C CYS A 268 -21.34 -10.56 3.44
N SER A 269 -22.29 -9.65 3.70
CA SER A 269 -23.38 -9.84 4.65
C SER A 269 -24.44 -10.88 4.20
N LYS A 270 -24.42 -11.32 2.93
CA LYS A 270 -25.26 -12.44 2.47
C LYS A 270 -24.81 -13.80 3.01
N TYR A 271 -23.55 -13.91 3.43
CA TYR A 271 -22.92 -15.16 3.83
C TYR A 271 -22.70 -15.21 5.33
N ALA A 272 -23.64 -15.83 6.05
CA ALA A 272 -23.47 -16.06 7.48
C ALA A 272 -22.51 -17.24 7.69
N TYR A 273 -21.32 -16.99 8.23
CA TYR A 273 -20.32 -18.02 8.47
C TYR A 273 -19.72 -17.89 9.86
N LYS A 274 -19.94 -18.89 10.73
CA LYS A 274 -19.36 -19.01 12.09
C LYS A 274 -19.41 -17.73 12.96
N GLY A 275 -20.45 -16.90 12.76
CA GLY A 275 -20.64 -15.65 13.48
C GLY A 275 -19.54 -14.60 13.25
N ILE A 276 -18.95 -14.58 12.04
CA ILE A 276 -18.08 -13.51 11.57
C ILE A 276 -18.88 -12.20 11.50
N LYS A 277 -18.27 -11.11 11.97
CA LYS A 277 -18.82 -9.76 11.89
C LYS A 277 -18.00 -8.89 10.93
N SER A 278 -18.68 -8.23 10.00
CA SER A 278 -18.09 -7.27 9.07
C SER A 278 -18.54 -5.84 9.37
N ILE A 279 -17.75 -4.86 8.92
CA ILE A 279 -18.14 -3.45 8.89
C ILE A 279 -17.60 -2.76 7.64
N CYS A 280 -18.38 -1.83 7.09
CA CYS A 280 -17.94 -0.92 6.05
C CYS A 280 -17.47 0.43 6.64
N VAL A 281 -16.24 0.83 6.34
CA VAL A 281 -15.57 2.02 6.90
C VAL A 281 -15.21 2.99 5.77
N TYR A 282 -15.88 4.14 5.69
CA TYR A 282 -15.70 5.10 4.60
C TYR A 282 -15.99 6.55 5.00
N GLY A 283 -15.42 7.49 4.25
CA GLY A 283 -15.57 8.94 4.45
C GLY A 283 -16.96 9.49 4.10
N GLY A 284 -17.37 10.61 4.70
CA GLY A 284 -18.66 11.25 4.44
C GLY A 284 -19.89 10.56 5.04
N GLY A 285 -19.72 9.43 5.74
CA GLY A 285 -20.74 8.80 6.57
C GLY A 285 -20.58 9.08 8.07
N ASP A 286 -21.44 8.45 8.89
CA ASP A 286 -21.41 8.55 10.35
C ASP A 286 -20.10 7.98 10.92
N ARG A 287 -19.17 8.87 11.24
CA ARG A 287 -17.87 8.51 11.83
C ARG A 287 -18.04 7.91 13.22
N LYS A 288 -18.97 8.43 14.02
CA LYS A 288 -19.14 7.98 15.40
C LYS A 288 -19.69 6.56 15.43
N GLY A 289 -20.73 6.27 14.64
CA GLY A 289 -21.25 4.91 14.51
C GLY A 289 -20.21 3.90 14.01
N GLN A 290 -19.35 4.30 13.06
CA GLN A 290 -18.24 3.44 12.61
C GLN A 290 -17.23 3.15 13.74
N ILE A 291 -16.86 4.16 14.55
CA ILE A 291 -15.99 3.97 15.72
C ILE A 291 -16.64 3.03 16.75
N ASP A 292 -17.91 3.28 17.08
CA ASP A 292 -18.65 2.50 18.07
C ASP A 292 -18.75 1.02 17.67
N MET A 293 -18.90 0.73 16.38
CA MET A 293 -18.95 -0.65 15.87
C MET A 293 -17.58 -1.32 15.84
N VAL A 294 -16.54 -0.62 15.38
CA VAL A 294 -15.17 -1.17 15.35
C VAL A 294 -14.67 -1.48 16.77
N THR A 295 -14.92 -0.58 17.72
CA THR A 295 -14.49 -0.73 19.12
C THR A 295 -15.23 -1.86 19.86
N LYS A 296 -16.44 -2.25 19.42
CA LYS A 296 -17.15 -3.44 19.91
C LYS A 296 -16.55 -4.77 19.44
N GLY A 297 -15.61 -4.73 18.48
CA GLY A 297 -14.97 -5.90 17.90
C GLY A 297 -15.66 -6.37 16.62
N VAL A 298 -14.86 -6.44 15.56
CA VAL A 298 -15.24 -6.89 14.21
C VAL A 298 -14.15 -7.81 13.66
N ASP A 299 -14.52 -8.74 12.79
CA ASP A 299 -13.61 -9.72 12.19
C ASP A 299 -13.10 -9.26 10.81
N ILE A 300 -13.97 -8.59 10.06
CA ILE A 300 -13.73 -8.11 8.70
C ILE A 300 -13.94 -6.59 8.65
N VAL A 301 -12.97 -5.88 8.08
CA VAL A 301 -13.10 -4.46 7.76
C VAL A 301 -13.07 -4.30 6.25
N ILE A 302 -14.11 -3.69 5.69
CA ILE A 302 -14.18 -3.30 4.29
C ILE A 302 -14.08 -1.79 4.27
N ALA A 303 -13.07 -1.19 3.65
CA ALA A 303 -12.81 0.22 3.86
C ALA A 303 -12.28 0.98 2.65
N THR A 304 -12.60 2.28 2.63
CA THR A 304 -11.84 3.23 1.81
C THR A 304 -10.60 3.71 2.56
N PRO A 305 -9.44 3.87 1.88
CA PRO A 305 -8.17 4.14 2.55
C PRO A 305 -8.17 5.37 3.46
N GLY A 306 -8.85 6.45 3.06
CA GLY A 306 -8.86 7.71 3.80
C GLY A 306 -9.48 7.58 5.20
N ARG A 307 -10.67 6.98 5.31
CA ARG A 307 -11.34 6.80 6.61
C ARG A 307 -10.63 5.75 7.47
N LEU A 308 -10.10 4.69 6.87
CA LEU A 308 -9.34 3.70 7.62
C LEU A 308 -8.09 4.31 8.26
N ASN A 309 -7.35 5.13 7.52
CA ASN A 309 -6.20 5.87 8.05
C ASN A 309 -6.60 6.78 9.22
N ASP A 310 -7.72 7.50 9.14
CA ASP A 310 -8.25 8.30 10.26
C ASP A 310 -8.46 7.43 11.51
N LEU A 311 -9.16 6.29 11.39
CA LEU A 311 -9.41 5.42 12.53
C LEU A 311 -8.13 4.80 13.11
N GLN A 312 -7.20 4.41 12.25
CA GLN A 312 -5.91 3.82 12.62
C GLN A 312 -5.01 4.83 13.34
N MET A 313 -4.86 6.04 12.80
CA MET A 313 -4.01 7.09 13.39
C MET A 313 -4.53 7.57 14.75
N ASN A 314 -5.84 7.52 14.97
CA ASN A 314 -6.46 7.85 16.24
C ASN A 314 -6.59 6.64 17.18
N ASN A 315 -5.97 5.50 16.86
CA ASN A 315 -5.97 4.28 17.65
C ASN A 315 -7.37 3.70 17.94
N PHE A 316 -8.37 3.98 17.10
CA PHE A 316 -9.69 3.34 17.19
C PHE A 316 -9.69 1.92 16.63
N ILE A 317 -8.74 1.60 15.76
CA ILE A 317 -8.58 0.27 15.17
C ILE A 317 -7.11 -0.15 15.16
N ASN A 318 -6.87 -1.42 15.47
CA ASN A 318 -5.56 -2.04 15.38
C ASN A 318 -5.54 -3.03 14.20
N LEU A 319 -4.58 -2.87 13.29
CA LEU A 319 -4.46 -3.68 12.08
C LEU A 319 -3.39 -4.78 12.17
N LYS A 320 -2.69 -4.89 13.31
CA LYS A 320 -1.61 -5.88 13.49
C LYS A 320 -2.10 -7.32 13.37
N SER A 321 -3.37 -7.57 13.68
CA SER A 321 -4.02 -8.87 13.63
C SER A 321 -4.49 -9.30 12.24
N ILE A 322 -4.39 -8.41 11.24
CA ILE A 322 -4.81 -8.72 9.86
C ILE A 322 -3.87 -9.77 9.26
N THR A 323 -4.41 -10.95 8.98
CA THR A 323 -3.68 -12.06 8.35
C THR A 323 -4.06 -12.27 6.88
N TYR A 324 -5.17 -11.66 6.43
CA TYR A 324 -5.69 -11.75 5.07
C TYR A 324 -6.06 -10.35 4.57
N LEU A 325 -5.47 -9.93 3.45
CA LEU A 325 -5.75 -8.65 2.80
C LEU A 325 -6.31 -8.90 1.40
N ALA A 326 -7.47 -8.33 1.10
CA ALA A 326 -8.02 -8.28 -0.25
C ALA A 326 -8.09 -6.83 -0.74
N ASN A 327 -7.98 -6.65 -2.05
CA ASN A 327 -8.06 -5.33 -2.66
C ASN A 327 -8.72 -5.35 -4.05
N GLU A 328 -9.55 -4.36 -4.34
CA GLU A 328 -10.11 -4.13 -5.69
C GLU A 328 -9.33 -3.00 -6.39
N ALA A 329 -8.15 -3.33 -6.92
CA ALA A 329 -7.12 -2.38 -7.35
C ALA A 329 -7.53 -1.44 -8.50
N ASP A 330 -8.66 -1.73 -9.16
CA ASP A 330 -9.25 -0.85 -10.16
C ASP A 330 -9.39 0.57 -9.62
N ARG A 331 -8.87 1.56 -10.37
CA ARG A 331 -8.99 2.99 -10.06
C ARG A 331 -8.32 3.45 -8.76
N MET A 332 -7.79 2.53 -7.95
CA MET A 332 -7.18 2.88 -6.66
C MET A 332 -5.92 3.74 -6.86
N LEU A 333 -5.24 3.56 -7.98
CA LEU A 333 -4.09 4.37 -8.38
C LEU A 333 -4.49 5.66 -9.08
N ASP A 334 -5.51 5.62 -9.95
CA ASP A 334 -6.02 6.80 -10.64
C ASP A 334 -6.51 7.86 -9.63
N MET A 335 -6.99 7.41 -8.48
CA MET A 335 -7.44 8.26 -7.37
C MET A 335 -6.31 8.68 -6.41
N GLY A 336 -5.07 8.28 -6.67
CA GLY A 336 -3.92 8.63 -5.84
C GLY A 336 -3.92 8.00 -4.44
N PHE A 337 -4.57 6.84 -4.27
CA PHE A 337 -4.60 6.16 -2.96
C PHE A 337 -3.33 5.38 -2.64
N GLU A 338 -2.38 5.22 -3.57
CA GLU A 338 -1.11 4.49 -3.34
C GLU A 338 -0.43 4.87 -2.02
N PRO A 339 -0.19 6.17 -1.68
CA PRO A 339 0.44 6.54 -0.41
C PRO A 339 -0.42 6.17 0.82
N GLN A 340 -1.74 6.26 0.69
CA GLN A 340 -2.69 5.95 1.76
C GLN A 340 -2.72 4.44 2.04
N ILE A 341 -2.65 3.61 1.00
CA ILE A 341 -2.55 2.15 1.12
C ILE A 341 -1.22 1.78 1.78
N MET A 342 -0.10 2.33 1.31
CA MET A 342 1.21 2.07 1.92
C MET A 342 1.23 2.40 3.41
N LYS A 343 0.61 3.53 3.79
CA LYS A 343 0.49 3.92 5.19
C LYS A 343 -0.30 2.90 6.02
N ILE A 344 -1.41 2.39 5.51
CA ILE A 344 -2.19 1.33 6.16
C ILE A 344 -1.32 0.09 6.36
N LEU A 345 -0.61 -0.34 5.30
CA LEU A 345 0.20 -1.55 5.31
C LEU A 345 1.40 -1.51 6.27
N ILE A 346 1.86 -0.33 6.69
CA ILE A 346 2.90 -0.21 7.72
C ILE A 346 2.46 -0.90 9.02
N ASP A 347 1.17 -0.86 9.37
CA ASP A 347 0.62 -1.50 10.58
C ASP A 347 -0.07 -2.83 10.33
N VAL A 348 0.15 -3.43 9.15
CA VAL A 348 -0.28 -4.78 8.83
C VAL A 348 0.94 -5.70 8.78
N ARG A 349 0.84 -6.89 9.38
CA ARG A 349 1.95 -7.85 9.42
C ARG A 349 2.42 -8.24 8.00
N PRO A 350 3.74 -8.40 7.79
CA PRO A 350 4.32 -8.62 6.46
C PRO A 350 4.13 -10.04 5.92
N ASP A 351 3.82 -11.00 6.80
CA ASP A 351 3.59 -12.41 6.49
C ASP A 351 2.11 -12.74 6.24
N ARG A 352 1.23 -11.74 6.15
CA ARG A 352 -0.16 -11.90 5.70
C ARG A 352 -0.25 -12.59 4.32
N GLN A 353 -1.44 -13.07 3.96
CA GLN A 353 -1.77 -13.37 2.58
C GLN A 353 -2.43 -12.15 1.92
N THR A 354 -2.09 -11.88 0.66
CA THR A 354 -2.68 -10.78 -0.11
C THR A 354 -3.29 -11.26 -1.42
N VAL A 355 -4.55 -10.86 -1.66
CA VAL A 355 -5.26 -11.06 -2.92
C VAL A 355 -5.60 -9.71 -3.52
N MET A 356 -5.13 -9.47 -4.73
CA MET A 356 -5.44 -8.27 -5.50
C MET A 356 -6.31 -8.65 -6.69
N THR A 357 -7.42 -7.95 -6.86
CA THR A 357 -8.31 -8.16 -8.01
C THR A 357 -8.46 -6.87 -8.81
N SER A 358 -8.60 -7.00 -10.13
CA SER A 358 -8.74 -5.88 -11.05
C SER A 358 -9.51 -6.30 -12.31
N ALA A 359 -10.16 -5.36 -12.98
CA ALA A 359 -10.69 -5.47 -14.32
C ALA A 359 -9.68 -5.07 -15.39
N THR A 360 -8.66 -4.26 -15.05
CA THR A 360 -7.61 -3.83 -16.00
C THR A 360 -6.21 -4.13 -15.45
N TRP A 361 -5.19 -4.11 -16.32
CA TRP A 361 -3.81 -4.41 -15.90
C TRP A 361 -2.72 -3.43 -16.41
N PRO A 362 -2.89 -2.11 -16.18
CA PRO A 362 -1.92 -1.10 -16.58
C PRO A 362 -0.67 -1.10 -15.68
N ASP A 363 0.40 -0.41 -16.12
CA ASP A 363 1.68 -0.34 -15.42
C ASP A 363 1.60 0.18 -13.98
N GLY A 364 0.66 1.09 -13.71
CA GLY A 364 0.37 1.53 -12.36
C GLY A 364 0.01 0.34 -11.47
N VAL A 365 -0.99 -0.45 -11.89
CA VAL A 365 -1.50 -1.59 -11.10
C VAL A 365 -0.41 -2.65 -10.94
N ARG A 366 0.40 -2.87 -11.98
CA ARG A 366 1.59 -3.75 -11.92
C ARG A 366 2.59 -3.27 -10.86
N ARG A 367 2.88 -1.97 -10.80
CA ARG A 367 3.78 -1.38 -9.79
C ARG A 367 3.22 -1.55 -8.39
N LEU A 368 1.93 -1.29 -8.22
CA LEU A 368 1.23 -1.49 -6.96
C LEU A 368 1.30 -2.96 -6.52
N ALA A 369 1.09 -3.91 -7.43
CA ALA A 369 1.19 -5.33 -7.15
C ALA A 369 2.56 -5.72 -6.59
N LYS A 370 3.63 -5.28 -7.25
CA LYS A 370 5.02 -5.56 -6.85
C LYS A 370 5.38 -5.00 -5.48
N SER A 371 4.68 -3.95 -5.04
CA SER A 371 5.03 -3.26 -3.80
C SER A 371 4.55 -3.97 -2.53
N TYR A 372 3.49 -4.80 -2.60
CA TYR A 372 2.92 -5.41 -1.39
C TYR A 372 2.43 -6.85 -1.51
N LEU A 373 2.46 -7.47 -2.69
CA LEU A 373 2.29 -8.92 -2.81
C LEU A 373 3.66 -9.61 -2.75
N LYS A 374 3.68 -10.84 -2.24
CA LYS A 374 4.90 -11.65 -2.09
C LYS A 374 4.78 -12.93 -2.89
N ASN A 375 5.60 -13.07 -3.94
CA ASN A 375 5.60 -14.22 -4.85
C ASN A 375 4.17 -14.61 -5.27
N PRO A 376 3.40 -13.72 -5.92
CA PRO A 376 2.03 -14.02 -6.27
C PRO A 376 1.95 -14.95 -7.49
N MET A 377 0.84 -15.68 -7.61
CA MET A 377 0.36 -16.19 -8.89
C MET A 377 -0.55 -15.14 -9.53
N ILE A 378 -0.63 -15.14 -10.86
CA ILE A 378 -1.51 -14.27 -11.63
C ILE A 378 -2.48 -15.11 -12.46
N VAL A 379 -3.75 -14.70 -12.48
CA VAL A 379 -4.82 -15.33 -13.24
C VAL A 379 -5.52 -14.25 -14.06
N TYR A 380 -5.60 -14.45 -15.37
CA TYR A 380 -6.39 -13.64 -16.28
C TYR A 380 -7.60 -14.42 -16.77
N VAL A 381 -8.72 -13.74 -16.91
CA VAL A 381 -9.95 -14.28 -17.50
C VAL A 381 -10.45 -13.31 -18.57
N GLY A 382 -10.54 -13.79 -19.80
CA GLY A 382 -10.85 -13.02 -20.99
C GLY A 382 -9.59 -12.50 -21.70
N THR A 383 -9.80 -11.65 -22.70
CA THR A 383 -8.72 -11.11 -23.52
C THR A 383 -7.80 -10.19 -22.71
N LEU A 384 -6.50 -10.25 -23.00
CA LEU A 384 -5.46 -9.40 -22.40
C LEU A 384 -5.56 -7.92 -22.85
N ASP A 385 -6.39 -7.63 -23.84
CA ASP A 385 -6.71 -6.29 -24.36
C ASP A 385 -7.72 -5.54 -23.47
N LEU A 386 -7.51 -5.58 -22.16
CA LEU A 386 -8.24 -4.75 -21.19
C LEU A 386 -7.48 -3.42 -21.04
N ALA A 387 -7.42 -2.67 -22.14
CA ALA A 387 -6.79 -1.34 -22.24
C ALA A 387 -7.81 -0.22 -22.10
#